data_AF-A0A848VVV9-F1
#
_entry.id   AF-A0A848VVV9-F1
#
_cell.length_a   1.000
_cell.length_b   1.000
_cell.length_c   1.000
_cell.angle_alpha   90.00
_cell.angle_beta   90.00
_cell.angle_gamma   90.00
#
_symmetry.space_group_name_H-M   'P 1'
#
loop_
_entity.id
_entity.type
_entity.pdbx_description
1 polymer ?
#
loop_
_entity_poly.entity_id
_entity_poly.type
_entity_poly.pdbx_seq_one_letter_code
_entity_poly.pdbx_strand_id
1 'polypeptide(L)'
;MDLLQITSLLIVLAALFGAVNYLFLRLPTAIGILVVSLFASLTILGLDFFVQGFRVDDQVRSLVGEIAFSDALLEGMLGLLLFAGALHVKMSDLREQWRVVALMATIGVGLSTVIVGTGFSWLTGMPIMIALVFGALISPTDPVAVLGVLREASLRKTLETKIAGESLFNDGVGYVVFLVLVGIAFPHGDDHGSGLSGAVRLFFQEALGGALLGIVLGWLTFRLMRRIDDYSLEVLLTLALAFGGYQLAVWLHVSAPIMAVCAGLLIGDVGAAHGMSEETRRYVDAFWKLIDEILNAVLFLLIGIEVFAVTFDFDTIQTGLASIALALFGRLVAVAVPVLALRPFRTFSPGVIPIMTWGGLKGGISVALALSLPDSEWKPLILAATYMVVIFSIVVQGLTVTRLANRVGREPDLV
;
A
#
# COMPACT_ATOMS: atom_id res chain seq x y z
N MET A 1 3.59 22.66 14.32
CA MET A 1 4.54 23.10 13.27
C MET A 1 3.75 23.44 12.01
N ASP A 2 4.25 24.33 11.14
CA ASP A 2 3.60 24.52 9.83
C ASP A 2 3.95 23.36 8.88
N LEU A 3 3.10 23.08 7.88
CA LEU A 3 3.24 21.95 6.95
C LEU A 3 4.64 21.89 6.32
N LEU A 4 5.18 23.05 5.92
CA LEU A 4 6.52 23.15 5.33
C LEU A 4 7.61 22.65 6.28
N GLN A 5 7.50 22.95 7.58
CA GLN A 5 8.49 22.52 8.58
C GLN A 5 8.43 21.01 8.78
N ILE A 6 7.22 20.45 8.82
CA ILE A 6 7.02 19.00 8.94
C ILE A 6 7.59 18.28 7.71
N THR A 7 7.21 18.71 6.50
CA THR A 7 7.71 18.10 5.26
C THR A 7 9.23 18.21 5.16
N SER A 8 9.81 19.36 5.52
CA SER A 8 11.26 19.55 5.59
C SER A 8 11.92 18.56 6.54
N LEU A 9 11.39 18.40 7.76
CA LEU A 9 11.94 17.50 8.75
C LEU A 9 11.89 16.04 8.27
N LEU A 10 10.77 15.62 7.70
CA LEU A 10 10.60 14.26 7.16
C LEU A 10 11.59 13.95 6.05
N ILE A 11 11.82 14.89 5.12
CA ILE A 11 12.79 14.70 4.03
C ILE A 11 14.21 14.59 4.59
N VAL A 12 14.58 15.46 5.54
CA VAL A 12 15.92 15.44 6.16
C VAL A 12 16.15 14.13 6.91
N LEU A 13 15.16 13.68 7.71
CA LEU A 13 15.25 12.43 8.45
C LEU A 13 15.29 11.21 7.53
N ALA A 14 14.47 11.18 6.47
CA ALA A 14 14.47 10.10 5.50
C ALA A 14 15.83 9.98 4.80
N ALA A 15 16.43 11.11 4.42
CA ALA A 15 17.78 11.14 3.84
C ALA A 15 18.86 10.68 4.84
N LEU A 16 18.79 11.15 6.10
CA LEU A 16 19.72 10.74 7.15
C LEU A 16 19.63 9.24 7.43
N PHE A 17 18.42 8.70 7.62
CA PHE A 17 18.22 7.28 7.92
C PHE A 17 18.55 6.41 6.70
N GLY A 18 18.27 6.89 5.49
CA GLY A 18 18.73 6.27 4.25
C GLY A 18 20.25 6.20 4.17
N ALA A 19 20.95 7.26 4.56
CA ALA A 19 22.42 7.28 4.63
C ALA A 19 22.97 6.31 5.69
N VAL A 20 22.35 6.25 6.88
CA VAL A 20 22.70 5.27 7.92
C VAL A 20 22.52 3.85 7.40
N ASN A 21 21.39 3.55 6.76
CA ASN A 21 21.17 2.24 6.14
C ASN A 21 22.25 1.92 5.11
N TYR A 22 22.54 2.85 4.19
CA TYR A 22 23.55 2.65 3.15
C TYR A 22 24.94 2.39 3.72
N LEU A 23 25.35 3.12 4.75
CA LEU A 23 26.68 3.03 5.35
C LEU A 23 26.84 1.81 6.27
N PHE A 24 25.82 1.44 7.05
CA PHE A 24 25.95 0.46 8.13
C PHE A 24 25.15 -0.84 7.94
N LEU A 25 23.91 -0.77 7.44
CA LEU A 25 23.00 -1.94 7.43
C LEU A 25 22.94 -2.66 6.08
N ARG A 26 23.08 -1.92 4.96
CA ARG A 26 22.98 -2.41 3.58
C ARG A 26 21.72 -3.22 3.31
N LEU A 27 20.61 -2.84 3.94
CA LEU A 27 19.30 -3.43 3.67
C LEU A 27 18.66 -2.71 2.47
N PRO A 28 17.66 -3.33 1.81
CA PRO A 28 16.82 -2.66 0.82
C PRO A 28 16.28 -1.34 1.38
N THR A 29 16.38 -0.26 0.61
CA THR A 29 16.27 1.14 1.12
C THR A 29 15.06 1.37 2.01
N ALA A 30 13.86 0.98 1.58
CA ALA A 30 12.62 1.15 2.34
C ALA A 30 12.65 0.40 3.69
N ILE A 31 13.05 -0.87 3.69
CA ILE A 31 13.18 -1.70 4.91
C ILE A 31 14.24 -1.10 5.83
N GLY A 32 15.37 -0.68 5.26
CA GLY A 32 16.47 -0.09 6.02
C GLY A 32 16.06 1.20 6.74
N ILE A 33 15.35 2.09 6.06
CA ILE A 33 14.83 3.33 6.65
C ILE A 33 13.85 3.02 7.80
N LEU A 34 12.93 2.07 7.60
CA LEU A 34 12.02 1.63 8.66
C LEU A 34 12.79 1.08 9.87
N VAL A 35 13.76 0.20 9.65
CA VAL A 35 14.53 -0.42 10.75
C VAL A 35 15.31 0.63 11.53
N VAL A 36 15.96 1.58 10.85
CA VAL A 36 16.66 2.69 11.51
C VAL A 36 15.68 3.58 12.28
N SER A 37 14.53 3.91 11.68
CA SER A 37 13.47 4.71 12.31
C SER A 37 12.90 4.05 13.55
N LEU A 38 12.57 2.75 13.47
CA LEU A 38 12.06 1.97 14.58
C LEU A 38 13.10 1.84 15.70
N PHE A 39 14.36 1.58 15.34
CA PHE A 39 15.44 1.51 16.33
C PHE A 39 15.65 2.85 17.04
N ALA A 40 15.66 3.96 16.31
CA ALA A 40 15.75 5.30 16.89
C ALA A 40 14.56 5.57 17.84
N SER A 41 13.35 5.25 17.41
CA SER A 41 12.12 5.45 18.19
C SER A 41 12.10 4.60 19.47
N LEU A 42 12.44 3.31 19.37
CA LEU A 42 12.56 2.41 20.53
C LEU A 42 13.70 2.82 21.48
N THR A 43 14.80 3.36 20.95
CA THR A 43 15.90 3.88 21.79
C THR A 43 15.43 5.06 22.62
N ILE A 44 14.66 5.99 22.03
CA ILE A 44 14.09 7.13 22.75
C ILE A 44 13.11 6.64 23.83
N LEU A 45 12.16 5.76 23.49
CA LEU A 45 11.22 5.17 24.45
C LEU A 45 11.93 4.46 25.61
N GLY A 46 13.02 3.73 25.31
CA GLY A 46 13.82 3.04 26.32
C GLY A 46 14.59 4.01 27.23
N LEU A 47 15.19 5.06 26.66
CA LEU A 47 15.92 6.08 27.43
C LEU A 47 14.99 6.80 28.41
N ASP A 48 13.78 7.15 28.00
CA ASP A 48 12.80 7.81 28.86
C ASP A 48 12.33 6.90 30.02
N PHE A 49 12.31 5.57 29.81
CA PHE A 49 12.05 4.61 30.89
C PHE A 49 13.19 4.55 31.93
N PHE A 50 14.45 4.66 31.49
CA PHE A 50 15.61 4.55 32.39
C PHE A 50 16.03 5.89 33.03
N VAL A 51 15.79 7.02 32.36
CA VAL A 51 16.20 8.35 32.80
C VAL A 51 14.96 9.15 33.24
N GLN A 52 14.62 9.06 34.52
CA GLN A 52 13.51 9.82 35.11
C GLN A 52 13.72 11.34 34.90
N GLY A 53 12.94 11.95 34.00
CA GLY A 53 12.94 13.40 33.72
C GLY A 53 13.21 13.78 32.26
N PHE A 54 13.68 12.84 31.43
CA PHE A 54 13.71 13.00 29.97
C PHE A 54 12.30 12.73 29.45
N ARG A 55 11.47 13.77 29.26
CA ARG A 55 10.10 13.68 28.71
C ARG A 55 10.12 13.92 27.21
N VAL A 56 10.99 13.19 26.50
CA VAL A 56 11.13 13.36 25.05
C VAL A 56 9.99 12.64 24.34
N ASP A 57 9.48 11.55 24.90
CA ASP A 57 8.30 10.84 24.43
C ASP A 57 7.06 11.73 24.36
N ASP A 58 6.76 12.54 25.37
CA ASP A 58 5.63 13.48 25.37
C ASP A 58 5.74 14.49 24.22
N GLN A 59 6.95 15.00 23.95
CA GLN A 59 7.22 15.96 22.87
C GLN A 59 7.20 15.30 21.49
N VAL A 60 7.72 14.08 21.37
CA VAL A 60 7.69 13.34 20.11
C VAL A 60 6.27 12.87 19.81
N ARG A 61 5.50 12.41 20.81
CA ARG A 61 4.08 12.06 20.68
C ARG A 61 3.24 13.26 20.22
N SER A 62 3.50 14.46 20.76
CA SER A 62 2.79 15.66 20.28
C SER A 62 3.16 16.00 18.85
N LEU A 63 4.45 15.91 18.48
CA LEU A 63 4.90 16.11 17.10
C LEU A 63 4.33 15.06 16.13
N VAL A 64 4.25 13.80 16.53
CA VAL A 64 3.63 12.72 15.74
C VAL A 64 2.13 12.94 15.60
N GLY A 65 1.44 13.38 16.66
CA GLY A 65 0.04 13.78 16.58
C GLY A 65 -0.19 15.00 15.66
N GLU A 66 0.78 15.91 15.56
CA GLU A 66 0.76 17.03 14.60
C GLU A 66 1.01 16.57 13.15
N ILE A 67 1.81 15.52 12.96
CA ILE A 67 1.95 14.83 11.67
C ILE A 67 0.69 13.99 11.50
N ALA A 68 -0.40 14.58 11.00
CA ALA A 68 -1.63 13.85 10.68
C ALA A 68 -1.34 12.75 9.63
N PHE A 69 -0.80 11.61 10.07
CA PHE A 69 -0.21 10.58 9.21
C PHE A 69 -1.22 10.04 8.23
N SER A 70 -2.45 9.84 8.73
CA SER A 70 -3.57 9.39 7.91
C SER A 70 -3.82 10.34 6.74
N ASP A 71 -3.96 11.65 7.02
CA ASP A 71 -4.24 12.65 5.99
C ASP A 71 -3.04 12.82 5.04
N ALA A 72 -1.82 12.89 5.58
CA ALA A 72 -0.61 12.99 4.79
C ALA A 72 -0.46 11.81 3.82
N LEU A 73 -0.76 10.58 4.27
CA LEU A 73 -0.71 9.41 3.40
C LEU A 73 -1.91 9.34 2.46
N LEU A 74 -3.15 9.36 2.96
CA LEU A 74 -4.34 9.10 2.17
C LEU A 74 -4.69 10.24 1.21
N GLU A 75 -4.48 11.50 1.60
CA GLU A 75 -4.79 12.66 0.75
C GLU A 75 -3.56 13.15 -0.02
N GLY A 76 -2.36 13.06 0.58
CA GLY A 76 -1.14 13.61 -0.01
C GLY A 76 -0.33 12.63 -0.86
N MET A 77 -0.02 11.45 -0.32
CA MET A 77 0.98 10.54 -0.93
C MET A 77 0.37 9.39 -1.73
N LEU A 78 -0.79 8.86 -1.32
CA LEU A 78 -1.38 7.64 -1.87
C LEU A 78 -1.66 7.77 -3.37
N GLY A 79 -2.26 8.88 -3.80
CA GLY A 79 -2.50 9.15 -5.21
C GLY A 79 -1.23 9.14 -6.05
N LEU A 80 -0.14 9.72 -5.53
CA LEU A 80 1.15 9.76 -6.21
C LEU A 80 1.83 8.39 -6.25
N LEU A 81 1.83 7.64 -5.14
CA LEU A 81 2.41 6.30 -5.06
C LEU A 81 1.70 5.34 -6.03
N LEU A 82 0.37 5.37 -6.05
CA LEU A 82 -0.42 4.54 -6.96
C LEU A 82 -0.25 4.95 -8.42
N PHE A 83 -0.22 6.25 -8.71
CA PHE A 83 0.03 6.75 -10.06
C PHE A 83 1.43 6.36 -10.55
N ALA A 84 2.46 6.55 -9.72
CA ALA A 84 3.85 6.20 -10.04
C ALA A 84 4.02 4.69 -10.21
N GLY A 85 3.43 3.89 -9.32
CA GLY A 85 3.42 2.43 -9.41
C GLY A 85 2.75 1.96 -10.70
N ALA A 86 1.61 2.54 -11.05
CA ALA A 86 0.87 2.25 -12.28
C ALA A 86 1.64 2.63 -13.55
N LEU A 87 2.31 3.78 -13.55
CA LEU A 87 3.07 4.27 -14.71
C LEU A 87 4.20 3.31 -15.13
N HIS A 88 4.83 2.63 -14.17
CA HIS A 88 5.90 1.67 -14.45
C HIS A 88 5.41 0.27 -14.86
N VAL A 89 4.10 -0.02 -14.78
CA VAL A 89 3.55 -1.33 -15.15
C VAL A 89 3.36 -1.41 -16.66
N LYS A 90 4.05 -2.39 -17.29
CA LYS A 90 3.89 -2.68 -18.72
C LYS A 90 2.51 -3.30 -18.98
N MET A 91 1.64 -2.56 -19.66
CA MET A 91 0.28 -3.00 -19.96
C MET A 91 0.23 -4.24 -20.85
N SER A 92 1.20 -4.44 -21.74
CA SER A 92 1.31 -5.68 -22.54
C SER A 92 1.47 -6.92 -21.64
N ASP A 93 2.38 -6.84 -20.67
CA ASP A 93 2.66 -7.94 -19.74
C ASP A 93 1.45 -8.15 -18.80
N LEU A 94 0.83 -7.05 -18.34
CA LEU A 94 -0.37 -7.10 -17.50
C LEU A 94 -1.56 -7.73 -18.23
N ARG A 95 -1.77 -7.42 -19.52
CA ARG A 95 -2.80 -8.01 -20.36
C ARG A 95 -2.63 -9.51 -20.55
N GLU A 96 -1.44 -10.07 -20.40
CA GLU A 96 -1.27 -11.53 -20.40
C GLU A 96 -1.71 -12.15 -19.06
N GLN A 97 -1.60 -11.40 -17.96
CA GLN A 97 -1.89 -11.87 -16.60
C GLN A 97 -3.24 -11.37 -16.04
N TRP A 98 -4.00 -10.59 -16.80
CA TRP A 98 -5.17 -9.83 -16.30
C TRP A 98 -6.20 -10.67 -15.55
N ARG A 99 -6.48 -11.89 -16.00
CA ARG A 99 -7.44 -12.79 -15.32
C ARG A 99 -7.00 -13.15 -13.91
N VAL A 100 -5.70 -13.39 -13.74
CA VAL A 100 -5.12 -13.76 -12.44
C VAL A 100 -5.13 -12.54 -11.53
N VAL A 101 -4.64 -11.40 -12.03
CA VAL A 101 -4.59 -10.14 -11.28
C VAL A 101 -5.99 -9.69 -10.85
N ALA A 102 -6.96 -9.69 -11.77
CA ALA A 102 -8.34 -9.31 -11.46
C ALA A 102 -8.98 -10.25 -10.44
N LEU A 103 -8.76 -11.56 -10.54
CA LEU A 103 -9.32 -12.54 -9.60
C LEU A 103 -8.72 -12.38 -8.20
N MET A 104 -7.42 -12.08 -8.11
CA MET A 104 -6.73 -11.82 -6.83
C MET A 104 -7.16 -10.48 -6.22
N ALA A 105 -7.22 -9.41 -7.02
CA ALA A 105 -7.63 -8.08 -6.59
C ALA A 105 -9.12 -7.96 -6.22
N THR A 106 -9.96 -8.95 -6.59
CA THR A 106 -11.39 -8.97 -6.24
C THR A 106 -11.71 -10.09 -5.24
N ILE A 107 -11.71 -11.34 -5.70
CA ILE A 107 -12.02 -12.50 -4.86
C ILE A 107 -10.95 -12.69 -3.78
N GLY A 108 -9.67 -12.51 -4.12
CA GLY A 108 -8.59 -12.61 -3.13
C GLY A 108 -8.76 -11.60 -1.99
N VAL A 109 -9.06 -10.35 -2.32
CA VAL A 109 -9.36 -9.29 -1.33
C VAL A 109 -10.57 -9.66 -0.49
N GLY A 110 -11.70 -10.00 -1.11
CA GLY A 110 -12.91 -10.38 -0.38
C GLY A 110 -12.70 -11.59 0.55
N LEU A 111 -11.98 -12.62 0.09
CA LEU A 111 -11.64 -13.78 0.91
C LEU A 111 -10.72 -13.40 2.07
N SER A 112 -9.67 -12.61 1.81
CA SER A 112 -8.77 -12.12 2.87
C SER A 112 -9.54 -11.32 3.92
N THR A 113 -10.39 -10.40 3.48
CA THR A 113 -11.24 -9.59 4.37
C THR A 113 -12.16 -10.44 5.23
N VAL A 114 -12.85 -11.42 4.64
CA VAL A 114 -13.76 -12.30 5.40
C VAL A 114 -12.99 -13.18 6.37
N ILE A 115 -11.89 -13.81 5.94
CA ILE A 115 -11.11 -14.71 6.80
C ILE A 115 -10.47 -13.94 7.95
N VAL A 116 -9.81 -12.83 7.66
CA VAL A 116 -9.16 -12.01 8.69
C VAL A 116 -10.20 -11.37 9.60
N GLY A 117 -11.30 -10.85 9.06
CA GLY A 117 -12.34 -10.23 9.87
C GLY A 117 -13.10 -11.21 10.76
N THR A 118 -13.53 -12.36 10.23
CA THR A 118 -14.20 -13.38 11.05
C THR A 118 -13.27 -13.98 12.09
N GLY A 119 -12.01 -14.26 11.73
CA GLY A 119 -11.02 -14.76 12.67
C GLY A 119 -10.70 -13.75 13.77
N PHE A 120 -10.60 -12.46 13.43
CA PHE A 120 -10.33 -11.41 14.41
C PHE A 120 -11.51 -11.17 15.35
N SER A 121 -12.74 -11.20 14.83
CA SER A 121 -13.96 -11.16 15.65
C SER A 121 -14.00 -12.32 16.64
N TRP A 122 -13.65 -13.53 16.20
CA TRP A 122 -13.60 -14.71 17.07
C TRP A 122 -12.52 -14.62 18.15
N LEU A 123 -11.34 -14.06 17.83
CA LEU A 123 -10.24 -13.89 18.78
C LEU A 123 -10.52 -12.84 19.86
N THR A 124 -11.18 -11.75 19.48
CA THR A 124 -11.31 -10.54 20.32
C THR A 124 -12.71 -10.32 20.90
N GLY A 125 -13.72 -11.04 20.40
CA GLY A 125 -15.12 -10.78 20.70
C GLY A 125 -15.68 -9.53 20.00
N MET A 126 -14.90 -8.89 19.12
CA MET A 126 -15.28 -7.68 18.40
C MET A 126 -16.50 -7.92 17.48
N PRO A 127 -17.42 -6.94 17.36
CA PRO A 127 -18.51 -7.01 16.40
C PRO A 127 -18.01 -7.32 14.98
N ILE A 128 -18.68 -8.25 14.31
CA ILE A 128 -18.23 -8.78 13.02
C ILE A 128 -17.99 -7.68 11.97
N MET A 129 -18.82 -6.63 11.94
CA MET A 129 -18.67 -5.53 10.99
C MET A 129 -17.36 -4.75 11.21
N ILE A 130 -17.02 -4.45 12.46
CA ILE A 130 -15.77 -3.75 12.81
C ILE A 130 -14.57 -4.68 12.53
N ALA A 131 -14.70 -5.97 12.79
CA ALA A 131 -13.65 -6.93 12.48
C ALA A 131 -13.45 -7.10 10.96
N LEU A 132 -14.53 -7.04 10.15
CA LEU A 132 -14.42 -7.01 8.70
C LEU A 132 -13.70 -5.74 8.20
N VAL A 133 -13.89 -4.59 8.86
CA VAL A 133 -13.10 -3.39 8.57
C VAL A 133 -11.60 -3.67 8.79
N PHE A 134 -11.24 -4.35 9.88
CA PHE A 134 -9.86 -4.80 10.12
C PHE A 134 -9.35 -5.76 9.03
N GLY A 135 -10.19 -6.71 8.59
CA GLY A 135 -9.85 -7.58 7.48
C GLY A 135 -9.63 -6.85 6.16
N ALA A 136 -10.38 -5.77 5.91
CA ALA A 136 -10.25 -4.95 4.71
C ALA A 136 -8.97 -4.11 4.73
N LEU A 137 -8.66 -3.43 5.83
CA LEU A 137 -7.45 -2.60 5.92
C LEU A 137 -6.15 -3.42 5.91
N ILE A 138 -6.18 -4.68 6.35
CA ILE A 138 -5.01 -5.59 6.25
C ILE A 138 -4.91 -6.25 4.88
N SER A 139 -5.96 -6.29 4.05
CA SER A 139 -5.90 -6.97 2.74
C SER A 139 -4.90 -6.36 1.74
N PRO A 140 -4.82 -5.02 1.58
CA PRO A 140 -3.83 -4.34 0.74
C PRO A 140 -2.39 -4.83 0.93
N THR A 141 -1.59 -4.75 -0.13
CA THR A 141 -0.20 -5.21 -0.14
C THR A 141 0.68 -4.26 -0.92
N ASP A 142 1.88 -3.98 -0.40
CA ASP A 142 2.80 -3.00 -0.96
C ASP A 142 3.71 -3.63 -2.03
N PRO A 143 3.58 -3.25 -3.32
CA PRO A 143 4.44 -3.77 -4.36
C PRO A 143 5.86 -3.24 -4.29
N VAL A 144 6.06 -2.01 -3.79
CA VAL A 144 7.35 -1.34 -3.80
C VAL A 144 8.29 -2.02 -2.82
N ALA A 145 7.80 -2.31 -1.61
CA ALA A 145 8.53 -3.07 -0.61
C ALA A 145 9.03 -4.41 -1.17
N VAL A 146 8.16 -5.11 -1.91
CA VAL A 146 8.42 -6.46 -2.39
C VAL A 146 9.38 -6.46 -3.56
N LEU A 147 9.09 -5.64 -4.57
CA LEU A 147 9.88 -5.57 -5.80
C LEU A 147 11.27 -5.00 -5.53
N GLY A 148 11.41 -4.08 -4.58
CA GLY A 148 12.71 -3.58 -4.14
C GLY A 148 13.63 -4.69 -3.62
N VAL A 149 13.08 -5.62 -2.84
CA VAL A 149 13.84 -6.74 -2.24
C VAL A 149 14.03 -7.90 -3.24
N LEU A 150 13.03 -8.14 -4.09
CA LEU A 150 13.02 -9.26 -5.03
C LEU A 150 13.79 -8.99 -6.33
N ARG A 151 14.12 -7.73 -6.64
CA ARG A 151 15.03 -7.38 -7.76
C ARG A 151 16.39 -8.11 -7.66
N GLU A 152 16.87 -8.38 -6.45
CA GLU A 152 18.11 -9.13 -6.22
C GLU A 152 17.96 -10.64 -6.47
N ALA A 153 16.74 -11.16 -6.46
CA ALA A 153 16.45 -12.59 -6.58
C ALA A 153 16.29 -13.07 -8.04
N SER A 154 16.48 -12.19 -9.04
CA SER A 154 16.31 -12.47 -10.47
C SER A 154 15.04 -13.27 -10.78
N LEU A 155 13.90 -12.79 -10.30
CA LEU A 155 12.62 -13.48 -10.50
C LEU A 155 12.23 -13.51 -11.98
N ARG A 156 11.43 -14.52 -12.34
CA ARG A 156 10.77 -14.55 -13.65
C ARG A 156 9.90 -13.29 -13.78
N LYS A 157 10.07 -12.58 -14.90
CA LYS A 157 9.30 -11.37 -15.24
C LYS A 157 7.79 -11.54 -15.07
N THR A 158 7.26 -12.73 -15.38
CA THR A 158 5.82 -13.03 -15.21
C THR A 158 5.35 -13.03 -13.76
N LEU A 159 6.22 -13.33 -12.79
CA LEU A 159 5.91 -13.27 -11.37
C LEU A 159 5.99 -11.83 -10.84
N GLU A 160 6.98 -11.06 -11.30
CA GLU A 160 7.08 -9.62 -11.00
C GLU A 160 5.83 -8.87 -11.48
N THR A 161 5.38 -9.11 -12.73
CA THR A 161 4.15 -8.51 -13.26
C THR A 161 2.92 -8.90 -12.45
N LYS A 162 2.83 -10.16 -11.98
CA LYS A 162 1.71 -10.62 -11.14
C LYS A 162 1.71 -9.91 -9.79
N ILE A 163 2.86 -9.79 -9.14
CA ILE A 163 3.00 -9.11 -7.85
C ILE A 163 2.67 -7.62 -8.01
N ALA A 164 3.30 -6.95 -8.98
CA ALA A 164 3.08 -5.53 -9.26
C ALA A 164 1.60 -5.24 -9.57
N GLY A 165 1.01 -6.02 -10.48
CA GLY A 165 -0.38 -5.86 -10.88
C GLY A 165 -1.35 -6.17 -9.74
N GLU A 166 -1.17 -7.26 -9.01
CA GLU A 166 -2.05 -7.63 -7.91
C GLU A 166 -2.04 -6.57 -6.81
N SER A 167 -0.88 -6.15 -6.32
CA SER A 167 -0.78 -5.09 -5.31
C SER A 167 -1.38 -3.75 -5.78
N LEU A 168 -1.10 -3.33 -7.02
CA LEU A 168 -1.60 -2.06 -7.54
C LEU A 168 -3.13 -1.97 -7.55
N PHE A 169 -3.82 -3.03 -7.98
CA PHE A 169 -5.27 -3.07 -7.96
C PHE A 169 -5.83 -3.40 -6.57
N ASN A 170 -5.14 -4.23 -5.78
CA ASN A 170 -5.52 -4.57 -4.41
C ASN A 170 -5.57 -3.33 -3.51
N ASP A 171 -4.63 -2.39 -3.63
CA ASP A 171 -4.66 -1.15 -2.84
C ASP A 171 -5.91 -0.31 -3.15
N GLY A 172 -6.25 -0.16 -4.44
CA GLY A 172 -7.45 0.56 -4.85
C GLY A 172 -8.75 -0.12 -4.44
N VAL A 173 -8.86 -1.44 -4.67
CA VAL A 173 -10.08 -2.19 -4.30
C VAL A 173 -10.22 -2.32 -2.79
N GLY A 174 -9.12 -2.59 -2.08
CA GLY A 174 -9.09 -2.70 -0.62
C GLY A 174 -9.49 -1.39 0.06
N TYR A 175 -9.07 -0.24 -0.47
CA TYR A 175 -9.52 1.07 0.00
C TYR A 175 -11.05 1.26 -0.15
N VAL A 176 -11.64 0.90 -1.30
CA VAL A 176 -13.10 0.98 -1.51
C VAL A 176 -13.85 0.02 -0.58
N VAL A 177 -13.37 -1.23 -0.43
CA VAL A 177 -13.96 -2.19 0.51
C VAL A 177 -13.91 -1.66 1.95
N PHE A 178 -12.80 -1.03 2.33
CA PHE A 178 -12.65 -0.38 3.63
C PHE A 178 -13.68 0.73 3.82
N LEU A 179 -13.80 1.69 2.89
CA LEU A 179 -14.77 2.80 3.00
C LEU A 179 -16.21 2.30 3.12
N VAL A 180 -16.59 1.31 2.30
CA VAL A 180 -17.91 0.68 2.36
C VAL A 180 -18.16 0.05 3.74
N LEU A 181 -17.20 -0.72 4.25
CA LEU A 181 -17.35 -1.38 5.55
C LEU A 181 -17.36 -0.39 6.72
N VAL A 182 -16.55 0.68 6.66
CA VAL A 182 -16.56 1.74 7.67
C VAL A 182 -17.91 2.45 7.67
N GLY A 183 -18.46 2.78 6.50
CA GLY A 183 -19.79 3.41 6.41
C GLY A 183 -20.92 2.55 6.99
N ILE A 184 -20.79 1.22 6.96
CA ILE A 184 -21.76 0.30 7.57
C ILE A 184 -21.48 0.10 9.07
N ALA A 185 -20.20 -0.02 9.46
CA ALA A 185 -19.80 -0.30 10.84
C ALA A 185 -19.93 0.93 11.76
N PHE A 186 -19.79 2.14 11.20
CA PHE A 186 -19.85 3.42 11.90
C PHE A 186 -20.85 4.36 11.20
N PRO A 187 -22.17 4.08 11.29
CA PRO A 187 -23.18 4.93 10.68
C PRO A 187 -23.17 6.32 11.31
N HIS A 188 -23.14 7.36 10.47
CA HIS A 188 -23.29 8.75 10.91
C HIS A 188 -24.74 9.18 10.66
N GLY A 189 -25.54 9.31 11.73
CA GLY A 189 -26.95 9.75 11.67
C GLY A 189 -27.99 8.62 11.51
N ASP A 190 -29.25 9.00 11.28
CA ASP A 190 -30.43 8.11 11.16
C ASP A 190 -30.48 7.28 9.85
N ASP A 191 -29.38 7.19 9.11
CA ASP A 191 -29.31 6.53 7.81
C ASP A 191 -29.15 5.00 7.96
N HIS A 192 -30.09 4.38 8.68
CA HIS A 192 -30.21 2.92 8.86
C HIS A 192 -30.67 2.18 7.57
N GLY A 193 -30.65 2.84 6.41
CA GLY A 193 -31.48 2.46 5.26
C GLY A 193 -30.80 1.75 4.09
N SER A 194 -29.47 1.73 3.96
CA SER A 194 -28.87 1.30 2.68
C SER A 194 -28.61 -0.21 2.60
N GLY A 195 -28.43 -0.91 3.71
CA GLY A 195 -28.26 -2.37 3.75
C GLY A 195 -27.17 -2.91 2.80
N LEU A 196 -27.22 -4.22 2.52
CA LEU A 196 -26.27 -4.87 1.59
C LEU A 196 -26.38 -4.32 0.16
N SER A 197 -27.57 -3.89 -0.26
CA SER A 197 -27.83 -3.30 -1.58
C SER A 197 -27.18 -1.94 -1.77
N GLY A 198 -27.17 -1.11 -0.74
CA GLY A 198 -26.54 0.21 -0.74
C GLY A 198 -25.04 0.11 -0.76
N ALA A 199 -24.48 -0.83 0.03
CA ALA A 199 -23.05 -1.15 0.01
C ALA A 199 -22.57 -1.59 -1.39
N VAL A 200 -23.32 -2.49 -2.05
CA VAL A 200 -23.01 -2.92 -3.42
C VAL A 200 -23.10 -1.75 -4.39
N ARG A 201 -24.14 -0.92 -4.30
CA ARG A 201 -24.28 0.25 -5.16
C ARG A 201 -23.14 1.26 -4.98
N LEU A 202 -22.75 1.54 -3.73
CA LEU A 202 -21.64 2.42 -3.39
C LEU A 202 -20.33 1.87 -3.94
N PHE A 203 -20.06 0.58 -3.74
CA PHE A 203 -18.87 -0.09 -4.30
C PHE A 203 -18.77 0.08 -5.82
N PHE A 204 -19.85 -0.20 -6.55
CA PHE A 204 -19.85 -0.05 -8.01
C PHE A 204 -19.73 1.41 -8.44
N GLN A 205 -20.38 2.34 -7.74
CA GLN A 205 -20.27 3.78 -8.01
C GLN A 205 -18.84 4.26 -7.82
N GLU A 206 -18.20 3.93 -6.71
CA GLU A 206 -16.84 4.36 -6.41
C GLU A 206 -15.82 3.71 -7.34
N ALA A 207 -15.90 2.39 -7.54
CA ALA A 207 -14.94 1.65 -8.35
C ALA A 207 -15.06 1.97 -9.84
N LEU A 208 -16.26 1.93 -10.41
CA LEU A 208 -16.46 2.25 -11.83
C LEU A 208 -16.32 3.75 -12.10
N GLY A 209 -16.80 4.60 -11.19
CA GLY A 209 -16.64 6.05 -11.29
C GLY A 209 -15.18 6.47 -11.29
N GLY A 210 -14.38 5.92 -10.37
CA GLY A 210 -12.93 6.17 -10.30
C GLY A 210 -12.22 5.68 -11.56
N ALA A 211 -12.51 4.46 -12.01
CA ALA A 211 -11.91 3.88 -13.21
C ALA A 211 -12.26 4.70 -14.47
N LEU A 212 -13.53 5.06 -14.66
CA LEU A 212 -13.98 5.85 -15.80
C LEU A 212 -13.32 7.24 -15.79
N LEU A 213 -13.29 7.91 -14.63
CA LEU A 213 -12.66 9.21 -14.49
C LEU A 213 -11.16 9.13 -14.81
N GLY A 214 -10.46 8.12 -14.30
CA GLY A 214 -9.03 7.92 -14.56
C GLY A 214 -8.73 7.68 -16.04
N ILE A 215 -9.55 6.88 -16.71
CA ILE A 215 -9.43 6.64 -18.16
C ILE A 215 -9.70 7.93 -18.95
N VAL A 216 -10.76 8.67 -18.62
CA VAL A 216 -11.12 9.91 -19.33
C VAL A 216 -10.04 10.97 -19.14
N LEU A 217 -9.63 11.25 -17.91
CA LEU A 217 -8.59 12.24 -17.62
C LEU A 217 -7.24 11.83 -18.20
N GLY A 218 -6.85 10.56 -18.04
CA GLY A 218 -5.63 10.03 -18.64
C GLY A 218 -5.63 10.18 -20.17
N TRP A 219 -6.75 9.87 -20.83
CA TRP A 219 -6.89 10.03 -22.28
C TRP A 219 -6.83 11.50 -22.72
N LEU A 220 -7.46 12.41 -21.97
CA LEU A 220 -7.39 13.85 -22.22
C LEU A 220 -5.94 14.34 -22.10
N THR A 221 -5.27 14.03 -21.00
CA THR A 221 -3.87 14.39 -20.76
C THR A 221 -2.96 13.85 -21.86
N PHE A 222 -3.13 12.58 -22.24
CA PHE A 222 -2.43 11.98 -23.38
C PHE A 222 -2.67 12.76 -24.68
N ARG A 223 -3.91 13.17 -24.96
CA ARG A 223 -4.26 13.92 -26.17
C ARG A 223 -3.60 15.30 -26.20
N LEU A 224 -3.44 15.95 -25.05
CA LEU A 224 -2.68 17.19 -24.92
C LEU A 224 -1.17 16.96 -25.13
N MET A 225 -0.59 15.94 -24.46
CA MET A 225 0.84 15.61 -24.60
C MET A 225 1.24 15.36 -26.05
N ARG A 226 0.39 14.68 -26.84
CA ARG A 226 0.61 14.47 -28.27
C ARG A 226 0.79 15.73 -29.12
N ARG A 227 0.42 16.90 -28.60
CA ARG A 227 0.53 18.19 -29.28
C ARG A 227 1.65 19.07 -28.71
N ILE A 228 2.35 18.58 -27.71
CA ILE A 228 3.41 19.26 -26.98
C ILE A 228 4.69 18.46 -27.22
N ASP A 229 5.81 19.15 -27.37
CA ASP A 229 7.14 18.53 -27.48
C ASP A 229 8.07 19.29 -26.53
N ASP A 230 7.73 19.21 -25.25
CA ASP A 230 8.43 19.86 -24.14
C ASP A 230 8.33 18.95 -22.92
N TYR A 231 9.46 18.33 -22.57
CA TYR A 231 9.52 17.36 -21.48
C TYR A 231 9.13 17.95 -20.13
N SER A 232 9.39 19.24 -19.91
CA SER A 232 9.09 19.90 -18.63
C SER A 232 7.60 20.11 -18.47
N LEU A 233 6.92 20.55 -19.53
CA LEU A 233 5.47 20.70 -19.56
C LEU A 233 4.76 19.36 -19.48
N GLU A 234 5.26 18.32 -20.16
CA GLU A 234 4.68 16.98 -20.10
C GLU A 234 4.79 16.36 -18.69
N VAL A 235 5.94 16.50 -18.02
CA VAL A 235 6.08 16.13 -16.60
C VAL A 235 5.07 16.89 -15.73
N LEU A 236 4.93 18.21 -15.93
CA LEU A 236 3.94 19.01 -15.21
C LEU A 236 2.50 18.52 -15.44
N LEU A 237 2.15 18.12 -16.68
CA LEU A 237 0.84 17.57 -17.00
C LEU A 237 0.59 16.22 -16.30
N THR A 238 1.60 15.35 -16.18
CA THR A 238 1.45 14.12 -15.39
C THR A 238 1.23 14.41 -13.91
N LEU A 239 1.92 15.40 -13.36
CA LEU A 239 1.76 15.83 -11.97
C LEU A 239 0.37 16.44 -11.74
N ALA A 240 -0.10 17.27 -12.66
CA ALA A 240 -1.43 17.86 -12.64
C ALA A 240 -2.53 16.79 -12.74
N LEU A 241 -2.31 15.73 -13.54
CA LEU A 241 -3.22 14.60 -13.60
C LEU A 241 -3.26 13.83 -12.27
N ALA A 242 -2.10 13.56 -11.68
CA ALA A 242 -2.02 12.82 -10.42
C ALA A 242 -2.66 13.59 -9.26
N PHE A 243 -2.32 14.87 -9.05
CA PHE A 243 -2.91 15.67 -7.97
C PHE A 243 -4.34 16.14 -8.29
N GLY A 244 -4.52 16.80 -9.44
CA GLY A 244 -5.79 17.40 -9.83
C GLY A 244 -6.85 16.36 -10.12
N GLY A 245 -6.48 15.24 -10.75
CA GLY A 245 -7.38 14.11 -10.94
C GLY A 245 -7.80 13.49 -9.61
N TYR A 246 -6.87 13.36 -8.66
CA TYR A 246 -7.15 12.78 -7.33
C TYR A 246 -8.14 13.63 -6.56
N GLN A 247 -7.89 14.94 -6.48
CA GLN A 247 -8.80 15.86 -5.79
C GLN A 247 -10.17 15.94 -6.48
N LEU A 248 -10.20 15.87 -7.82
CA LEU A 248 -11.46 15.82 -8.56
C LEU A 248 -12.24 14.53 -8.27
N ALA A 249 -11.56 13.39 -8.14
CA ALA A 249 -12.19 12.12 -7.77
C ALA A 249 -12.81 12.19 -6.37
N VAL A 250 -12.08 12.75 -5.40
CA VAL A 250 -12.60 12.99 -4.03
C VAL A 250 -13.84 13.89 -4.08
N TRP A 251 -13.78 15.01 -4.82
CA TRP A 251 -14.91 15.94 -4.95
C TRP A 251 -16.14 15.31 -5.62
N LEU A 252 -15.94 14.40 -6.57
CA LEU A 252 -17.01 13.67 -7.24
C LEU A 252 -17.52 12.45 -6.44
N HIS A 253 -16.97 12.19 -5.25
CA HIS A 253 -17.27 11.01 -4.44
C HIS A 253 -17.09 9.70 -5.21
N VAL A 254 -15.97 9.59 -5.93
CA VAL A 254 -15.52 8.37 -6.61
C VAL A 254 -14.13 7.97 -6.11
N SER A 255 -13.72 6.72 -6.38
CA SER A 255 -12.44 6.21 -5.85
C SER A 255 -11.24 6.93 -6.46
N ALA A 256 -10.61 7.80 -5.68
CA ALA A 256 -9.40 8.52 -6.05
C ALA A 256 -8.18 7.58 -6.26
N PRO A 257 -7.96 6.54 -5.43
CA PRO A 257 -6.96 5.51 -5.69
C PRO A 257 -7.14 4.80 -7.04
N ILE A 258 -8.35 4.34 -7.36
CA ILE A 258 -8.62 3.64 -8.63
C ILE A 258 -8.46 4.60 -9.82
N MET A 259 -8.88 5.86 -9.67
CA MET A 259 -8.63 6.89 -10.68
C MET A 259 -7.13 7.04 -10.96
N ALA A 260 -6.30 7.14 -9.93
CA ALA A 260 -4.85 7.31 -10.07
C ALA A 260 -4.21 6.10 -10.76
N VAL A 261 -4.61 4.88 -10.40
CA VAL A 261 -4.16 3.63 -11.04
C VAL A 261 -4.53 3.61 -12.52
N CYS A 262 -5.80 3.87 -12.87
CA CYS A 262 -6.26 3.85 -14.24
C CYS A 262 -5.60 4.93 -15.10
N ALA A 263 -5.44 6.14 -14.55
CA ALA A 263 -4.74 7.24 -15.21
C ALA A 263 -3.26 6.91 -15.43
N GLY A 264 -2.56 6.40 -14.41
CA GLY A 264 -1.15 6.03 -14.48
C GLY A 264 -0.88 4.90 -15.49
N LEU A 265 -1.72 3.86 -15.50
CA LEU A 265 -1.62 2.76 -16.48
C LEU A 265 -1.80 3.26 -17.92
N LEU A 266 -2.74 4.19 -18.14
CA LEU A 266 -2.99 4.76 -19.48
C LEU A 266 -1.80 5.60 -19.95
N ILE A 267 -1.26 6.47 -19.10
CA ILE A 267 -0.09 7.29 -19.44
C ILE A 267 1.16 6.43 -19.66
N GLY A 268 1.40 5.44 -18.79
CA GLY A 268 2.56 4.54 -18.88
C GLY A 268 2.56 3.66 -20.14
N ASP A 269 1.39 3.27 -20.65
CA ASP A 269 1.26 2.48 -21.89
C ASP A 269 1.15 3.36 -23.13
N VAL A 270 0.06 4.12 -23.22
CA VAL A 270 -0.34 4.83 -24.44
C VAL A 270 0.46 6.12 -24.62
N GLY A 271 0.75 6.82 -23.52
CA GLY A 271 1.62 8.00 -23.53
C GLY A 271 3.03 7.67 -24.00
N ALA A 272 3.63 6.64 -23.40
CA ALA A 272 4.99 6.21 -23.74
C ALA A 272 5.13 5.64 -25.16
N ALA A 273 4.08 5.00 -25.72
CA ALA A 273 4.16 4.35 -27.03
C ALA A 273 3.78 5.26 -28.21
N HIS A 274 2.93 6.28 -28.02
CA HIS A 274 2.34 7.05 -29.12
C HIS A 274 2.27 8.57 -28.89
N GLY A 275 2.71 9.06 -27.72
CA GLY A 275 2.51 10.47 -27.34
C GLY A 275 3.74 11.22 -26.85
N MET A 276 4.87 10.54 -26.64
CA MET A 276 6.10 11.14 -26.11
C MET A 276 7.28 10.86 -27.04
N SER A 277 8.21 11.80 -27.11
CA SER A 277 9.55 11.53 -27.64
C SER A 277 10.31 10.58 -26.69
N GLU A 278 11.34 9.89 -27.19
CA GLU A 278 12.22 9.04 -26.36
C GLU A 278 12.89 9.82 -25.22
N GLU A 279 13.18 11.10 -25.46
CA GLU A 279 13.75 12.00 -24.45
C GLU A 279 12.71 12.31 -23.36
N THR A 280 11.51 12.75 -23.74
CA THR A 280 10.45 13.07 -22.77
C THR A 280 10.10 11.85 -21.92
N ARG A 281 9.96 10.68 -22.54
CA ARG A 281 9.70 9.43 -21.82
C ARG A 281 10.75 9.16 -20.74
N ARG A 282 12.04 9.37 -21.06
CA ARG A 282 13.13 9.17 -20.09
C ARG A 282 13.02 10.12 -18.91
N TYR A 283 12.67 11.39 -19.14
CA TYR A 283 12.48 12.37 -18.07
C TYR A 283 11.25 12.06 -17.21
N VAL A 284 10.13 11.69 -17.82
CA VAL A 284 8.90 11.28 -17.10
C VAL A 284 9.17 10.06 -16.23
N ASP A 285 9.78 9.00 -16.81
CA ASP A 285 10.11 7.78 -16.08
C ASP A 285 11.09 8.07 -14.93
N ALA A 286 12.15 8.85 -15.18
CA ALA A 286 13.13 9.20 -14.15
C ALA A 286 12.52 10.06 -13.03
N PHE A 287 11.69 11.04 -13.37
CA PHE A 287 11.01 11.90 -12.40
C PHE A 287 10.09 11.08 -11.50
N TRP A 288 9.20 10.27 -12.08
CA TRP A 288 8.26 9.47 -11.30
C TRP A 288 8.94 8.39 -10.47
N LYS A 289 10.03 7.81 -10.97
CA LYS A 289 10.86 6.90 -10.17
C LYS A 289 11.44 7.59 -8.93
N LEU A 290 11.98 8.82 -9.08
CA LEU A 290 12.53 9.56 -7.94
C LEU A 290 11.43 9.97 -6.95
N ILE A 291 10.28 10.42 -7.43
CA ILE A 291 9.12 10.74 -6.58
C ILE A 291 8.68 9.50 -5.80
N ASP A 292 8.52 8.36 -6.47
CA ASP A 292 8.16 7.09 -5.82
C ASP A 292 9.18 6.71 -4.73
N GLU A 293 10.48 6.77 -5.03
CA GLU A 293 11.55 6.47 -4.06
C GLU A 293 11.53 7.41 -2.85
N ILE A 294 11.32 8.72 -3.06
CA ILE A 294 11.26 9.72 -1.98
C ILE A 294 10.00 9.51 -1.11
N LEU A 295 8.84 9.34 -1.73
CA LEU A 295 7.57 9.14 -1.01
C LEU A 295 7.59 7.85 -0.20
N ASN A 296 8.15 6.77 -0.74
CA ASN A 296 8.32 5.53 0.02
C ASN A 296 9.33 5.70 1.16
N ALA A 297 10.44 6.41 0.95
CA ALA A 297 11.38 6.70 2.04
C ALA A 297 10.69 7.45 3.20
N VAL A 298 9.87 8.46 2.89
CA VAL A 298 9.06 9.19 3.88
C VAL A 298 8.01 8.29 4.52
N LEU A 299 7.31 7.47 3.74
CA LEU A 299 6.30 6.53 4.25
C LEU A 299 6.89 5.56 5.28
N PHE A 300 8.01 4.91 4.96
CA PHE A 300 8.65 3.93 5.84
C PHE A 300 9.28 4.59 7.08
N LEU A 301 9.79 5.82 6.93
CA LEU A 301 10.21 6.64 8.07
C LEU A 301 9.04 6.85 9.02
N LEU A 302 7.91 7.34 8.51
CA LEU A 302 6.70 7.64 9.28
C LEU A 302 6.16 6.39 9.99
N ILE A 303 6.08 5.24 9.32
CA ILE A 303 5.70 3.97 9.96
C ILE A 303 6.63 3.65 11.15
N GLY A 304 7.94 3.91 11.02
CA GLY A 304 8.87 3.66 12.12
C GLY A 304 8.68 4.60 13.32
N ILE A 305 8.26 5.84 13.07
CA ILE A 305 7.94 6.82 14.11
C ILE A 305 6.56 6.55 14.73
N GLU A 306 5.63 5.95 13.98
CA GLU A 306 4.26 5.68 14.45
C GLU A 306 4.18 4.76 15.68
N VAL A 307 5.28 4.08 16.05
CA VAL A 307 5.38 3.32 17.31
C VAL A 307 5.01 4.15 18.54
N PHE A 308 5.24 5.47 18.51
CA PHE A 308 4.87 6.37 19.60
C PHE A 308 3.36 6.52 19.78
N ALA A 309 2.56 6.33 18.73
CA ALA A 309 1.10 6.43 18.79
C ALA A 309 0.42 5.14 19.28
N VAL A 310 1.17 4.03 19.38
CA VAL A 310 0.65 2.71 19.72
C VAL A 310 0.88 2.38 21.19
N THR A 311 -0.16 1.89 21.87
CA THR A 311 -0.07 1.34 23.22
C THR A 311 0.12 -0.17 23.16
N PHE A 312 1.16 -0.67 23.82
CA PHE A 312 1.47 -2.10 23.87
C PHE A 312 1.20 -2.66 25.26
N ASP A 313 0.08 -3.36 25.38
CA ASP A 313 -0.28 -4.11 26.57
C ASP A 313 -0.10 -5.60 26.28
N PHE A 314 -0.01 -6.43 27.32
CA PHE A 314 0.25 -7.86 27.14
C PHE A 314 -0.82 -8.56 26.28
N ASP A 315 -2.11 -8.24 26.52
CA ASP A 315 -3.23 -8.80 25.74
C ASP A 315 -3.22 -8.31 24.28
N THR A 316 -2.81 -7.06 24.07
CA THR A 316 -2.65 -6.45 22.75
C THR A 316 -1.53 -7.14 21.96
N ILE A 317 -0.41 -7.49 22.61
CA ILE A 317 0.69 -8.24 21.98
C ILE A 317 0.24 -9.64 21.57
N GLN A 318 -0.49 -10.36 22.44
CA GLN A 318 -1.01 -11.69 22.09
C GLN A 318 -1.97 -11.62 20.89
N THR A 319 -2.87 -10.65 20.90
CA THR A 319 -3.81 -10.41 19.80
C THR A 319 -3.09 -10.04 18.50
N GLY A 320 -2.06 -9.20 18.58
CA GLY A 320 -1.24 -8.84 17.42
C GLY A 320 -0.46 -10.03 16.85
N LEU A 321 0.10 -10.90 17.69
CA LEU A 321 0.76 -12.14 17.25
C LEU A 321 -0.23 -13.10 16.56
N ALA A 322 -1.43 -13.26 17.12
CA ALA A 322 -2.49 -14.05 16.49
C ALA A 322 -2.94 -13.43 15.16
N SER A 323 -2.99 -12.09 15.08
CA SER A 323 -3.33 -11.35 13.86
C SER A 323 -2.30 -11.55 12.75
N ILE A 324 -1.02 -11.70 13.07
CA ILE A 324 0.02 -12.06 12.08
C ILE A 324 -0.29 -13.42 11.46
N ALA A 325 -0.55 -14.44 12.28
CA ALA A 325 -0.90 -15.77 11.78
C ALA A 325 -2.17 -15.73 10.91
N LEU A 326 -3.17 -14.97 11.35
CA LEU A 326 -4.42 -14.80 10.63
C LEU A 326 -4.24 -14.06 9.29
N ALA A 327 -3.42 -13.00 9.26
CA ALA A 327 -3.10 -12.27 8.03
C ALA A 327 -2.36 -13.15 7.03
N LEU A 328 -1.40 -13.97 7.49
CA LEU A 328 -0.69 -14.94 6.65
C LEU A 328 -1.63 -16.01 6.10
N PHE A 329 -2.55 -16.52 6.93
CA PHE A 329 -3.53 -17.50 6.52
C PHE A 329 -4.54 -16.92 5.51
N GLY A 330 -5.07 -15.73 5.79
CA GLY A 330 -5.95 -14.99 4.86
C GLY A 330 -5.26 -14.77 3.52
N ARG A 331 -3.98 -14.35 3.53
CA ARG A 331 -3.17 -14.19 2.33
C ARG A 331 -2.97 -15.50 1.57
N LEU A 332 -2.66 -16.59 2.27
CA LEU A 332 -2.49 -17.91 1.64
C LEU A 332 -3.76 -18.32 0.89
N VAL A 333 -4.93 -18.15 1.50
CA VAL A 333 -6.21 -18.49 0.86
C VAL A 333 -6.52 -17.55 -0.29
N ALA A 334 -6.31 -16.24 -0.11
CA ALA A 334 -6.49 -15.22 -1.14
C ALA A 334 -5.65 -15.46 -2.39
N VAL A 335 -4.46 -16.06 -2.24
CA VAL A 335 -3.58 -16.44 -3.36
C VAL A 335 -3.93 -17.83 -3.90
N ALA A 336 -4.09 -18.82 -3.03
CA ALA A 336 -4.25 -20.22 -3.41
C ALA A 336 -5.58 -20.46 -4.15
N VAL A 337 -6.68 -19.84 -3.72
CA VAL A 337 -8.00 -20.06 -4.34
C VAL A 337 -8.02 -19.60 -5.81
N PRO A 338 -7.65 -18.35 -6.15
CA PRO A 338 -7.54 -17.92 -7.55
C PRO A 338 -6.58 -18.76 -8.40
N VAL A 339 -5.40 -19.10 -7.85
CA VAL A 339 -4.38 -19.87 -8.57
C VAL A 339 -4.85 -21.30 -8.85
N LEU A 340 -5.46 -21.97 -7.87
CA LEU A 340 -5.96 -23.33 -8.02
C LEU A 340 -7.18 -23.39 -8.94
N ALA A 341 -8.08 -22.40 -8.87
CA ALA A 341 -9.24 -22.30 -9.76
C ALA A 341 -8.82 -22.14 -11.23
N LEU A 342 -7.72 -21.42 -11.49
CA LEU A 342 -7.21 -21.20 -12.84
C LEU A 342 -6.23 -22.27 -13.32
N ARG A 343 -5.76 -23.16 -12.44
CA ARG A 343 -4.80 -24.22 -12.75
C ARG A 343 -5.22 -25.16 -13.90
N PRO A 344 -6.51 -25.52 -14.07
CA PRO A 344 -6.94 -26.33 -15.22
C PRO A 344 -6.81 -25.62 -16.57
N PHE A 345 -6.82 -24.28 -16.57
CA PHE A 345 -6.84 -23.46 -17.77
C PHE A 345 -5.49 -22.79 -18.07
N ARG A 346 -4.53 -22.88 -17.14
CA ARG A 346 -3.26 -22.15 -17.23
C ARG A 346 -2.13 -22.86 -16.48
N THR A 347 -0.95 -22.86 -17.06
CA THR A 347 0.28 -23.28 -16.38
C THR A 347 0.80 -22.16 -15.49
N PHE A 348 1.16 -22.52 -14.26
CA PHE A 348 1.78 -21.60 -13.29
C PHE A 348 3.22 -22.03 -13.04
N SER A 349 4.10 -21.05 -12.84
CA SER A 349 5.48 -21.33 -12.45
C SER A 349 5.53 -22.09 -11.12
N PRO A 350 6.53 -22.98 -10.92
CA PRO A 350 6.79 -23.55 -9.61
C PRO A 350 6.94 -22.46 -8.56
N GLY A 351 6.40 -22.68 -7.37
CA GLY A 351 6.54 -21.73 -6.25
C GLY A 351 5.65 -20.48 -6.31
N VAL A 352 4.73 -20.33 -7.28
CA VAL A 352 3.84 -19.15 -7.36
C VAL A 352 3.08 -18.89 -6.06
N ILE A 353 2.44 -19.92 -5.48
CA ILE A 353 1.67 -19.76 -4.24
C ILE A 353 2.55 -19.32 -3.06
N PRO A 354 3.65 -20.03 -2.71
CA PRO A 354 4.48 -19.61 -1.58
C PRO A 354 5.14 -18.24 -1.81
N ILE A 355 5.61 -17.93 -3.03
CA ILE A 355 6.24 -16.63 -3.31
C ILE A 355 5.23 -15.49 -3.25
N MET A 356 4.03 -15.64 -3.84
CA MET A 356 3.00 -14.58 -3.78
C MET A 356 2.36 -14.44 -2.41
N THR A 357 2.32 -15.52 -1.61
CA THR A 357 1.84 -15.47 -0.22
C THR A 357 2.85 -14.77 0.66
N TRP A 358 4.11 -15.20 0.63
CA TRP A 358 5.15 -14.65 1.49
C TRP A 358 5.63 -13.28 1.04
N GLY A 359 5.61 -13.01 -0.27
CA GLY A 359 5.88 -11.73 -0.87
C GLY A 359 4.69 -10.78 -0.88
N GLY A 360 3.57 -11.08 -0.20
CA GLY A 360 2.49 -10.12 0.01
C GLY A 360 2.81 -9.18 1.17
N LEU A 361 3.83 -8.33 1.03
CA LEU A 361 4.22 -7.41 2.11
C LEU A 361 3.11 -6.41 2.39
N LYS A 362 2.88 -6.10 3.66
CA LYS A 362 1.93 -5.07 4.10
C LYS A 362 2.59 -3.69 4.08
N GLY A 363 1.87 -2.70 3.59
CA GLY A 363 2.36 -1.32 3.44
C GLY A 363 1.87 -0.37 4.51
N GLY A 364 2.34 0.88 4.43
CA GLY A 364 1.88 1.96 5.31
C GLY A 364 0.41 2.35 5.14
N ILE A 365 -0.20 2.00 4.00
CA ILE A 365 -1.63 2.24 3.74
C ILE A 365 -2.49 1.59 4.82
N SER A 366 -2.19 0.35 5.24
CA SER A 366 -2.92 -0.33 6.31
C SER A 366 -2.91 0.45 7.62
N VAL A 367 -1.76 1.03 7.99
CA VAL A 367 -1.60 1.85 9.21
C VAL A 367 -2.41 3.15 9.09
N ALA A 368 -2.35 3.83 7.95
CA ALA A 368 -3.10 5.07 7.76
C ALA A 368 -4.61 4.84 7.78
N LEU A 369 -5.08 3.72 7.19
CA LEU A 369 -6.47 3.32 7.26
C LEU A 369 -6.90 3.03 8.70
N ALA A 370 -6.08 2.35 9.50
CA ALA A 370 -6.37 2.12 10.91
C ALA A 370 -6.45 3.43 11.71
N LEU A 371 -5.59 4.42 11.42
CA LEU A 371 -5.64 5.74 12.06
C LEU A 371 -6.87 6.56 11.63
N SER A 372 -7.31 6.42 10.37
CA SER A 372 -8.50 7.10 9.83
C SER A 372 -9.81 6.64 10.46
N LEU A 373 -9.79 5.53 11.23
CA LEU A 373 -10.99 5.01 11.83
C LEU A 373 -11.60 6.02 12.82
N PRO A 374 -12.94 6.13 12.86
CA PRO A 374 -13.63 6.87 13.89
C PRO A 374 -13.23 6.39 15.30
N ASP A 375 -13.20 7.32 16.25
CA ASP A 375 -12.86 6.97 17.62
C ASP A 375 -13.88 5.99 18.20
N SER A 376 -13.35 4.85 18.66
CA SER A 376 -14.12 3.74 19.21
C SER A 376 -13.24 2.96 20.19
N GLU A 377 -13.87 2.16 21.06
CA GLU A 377 -13.14 1.28 22.00
C GLU A 377 -12.20 0.29 21.29
N TRP A 378 -12.49 -0.03 20.02
CA TRP A 378 -11.76 -1.02 19.22
C TRP A 378 -10.59 -0.42 18.44
N LYS A 379 -10.56 0.90 18.22
CA LYS A 379 -9.54 1.58 17.42
C LYS A 379 -8.11 1.34 17.94
N PRO A 380 -7.80 1.44 19.25
CA PRO A 380 -6.45 1.18 19.75
C PRO A 380 -5.98 -0.26 19.47
N LEU A 381 -6.86 -1.24 19.66
CA LEU A 381 -6.55 -2.65 19.41
C LEU A 381 -6.31 -2.92 17.91
N ILE A 382 -7.15 -2.35 17.05
CA ILE A 382 -6.98 -2.44 15.59
C ILE A 382 -5.66 -1.81 15.16
N LEU A 383 -5.33 -0.63 15.67
CA LEU A 383 -4.10 0.07 15.34
C LEU A 383 -2.88 -0.74 15.76
N ALA A 384 -2.86 -1.26 17.00
CA ALA A 384 -1.74 -2.05 17.50
C ALA A 384 -1.57 -3.37 16.73
N ALA A 385 -2.65 -4.09 16.46
CA ALA A 385 -2.60 -5.32 15.67
C ALA A 385 -2.14 -5.05 14.22
N THR A 386 -2.63 -3.97 13.60
CA THR A 386 -2.21 -3.55 12.26
C THR A 386 -0.73 -3.21 12.23
N TYR A 387 -0.26 -2.45 13.22
CA TYR A 387 1.14 -2.08 13.35
C TYR A 387 2.04 -3.31 13.47
N MET A 388 1.69 -4.26 14.35
CA MET A 388 2.44 -5.51 14.51
C MET A 388 2.48 -6.33 13.22
N VAL A 389 1.36 -6.43 12.50
CA VAL A 389 1.29 -7.13 11.21
C VAL A 389 2.17 -6.45 10.17
N VAL A 390 2.15 -5.12 10.08
CA VAL A 390 2.95 -4.34 9.12
C VAL A 390 4.45 -4.45 9.42
N ILE A 391 4.86 -4.26 10.68
CA ILE A 391 6.27 -4.40 11.09
C ILE A 391 6.77 -5.83 10.85
N PHE A 392 6.00 -6.85 11.24
CA PHE A 392 6.35 -8.23 10.95
C PHE A 392 6.50 -8.46 9.46
N SER A 393 5.56 -7.96 8.66
CA SER A 393 5.58 -8.13 7.22
C SER A 393 6.83 -7.51 6.61
N ILE A 394 7.07 -6.22 6.85
CA ILE A 394 8.20 -5.51 6.24
C ILE A 394 9.55 -6.08 6.70
N VAL A 395 9.72 -6.31 8.00
CA VAL A 395 11.03 -6.74 8.54
C VAL A 395 11.24 -8.24 8.34
N VAL A 396 10.29 -9.08 8.75
CA VAL A 396 10.47 -10.54 8.71
C VAL A 396 10.21 -11.07 7.31
N GLN A 397 9.04 -10.81 6.71
CA GLN A 397 8.76 -11.31 5.37
C GLN A 397 9.68 -10.64 4.34
N GLY A 398 9.90 -9.33 4.45
CA GLY A 398 10.76 -8.59 3.52
C GLY A 398 12.20 -9.13 3.49
N LEU A 399 12.84 -9.35 4.65
CA LEU A 399 14.21 -9.88 4.68
C LEU A 399 14.32 -11.38 4.36
N THR A 400 13.21 -12.12 4.33
CA THR A 400 13.20 -13.57 4.08
C THR A 400 12.65 -13.96 2.72
N VAL A 401 11.92 -13.08 2.03
CA VAL A 401 11.28 -13.38 0.74
C VAL A 401 12.29 -13.73 -0.34
N THR A 402 13.44 -13.05 -0.41
CA THR A 402 14.52 -13.37 -1.36
C THR A 402 15.08 -14.78 -1.15
N ARG A 403 15.25 -15.21 0.11
CA ARG A 403 15.72 -16.57 0.43
C ARG A 403 14.69 -17.62 0.02
N LEU A 404 13.40 -17.34 0.23
CA LEU A 404 12.32 -18.21 -0.21
C LEU A 404 12.28 -18.29 -1.74
N ALA A 405 12.28 -17.15 -2.43
CA ALA A 405 12.29 -17.04 -3.88
C ALA A 405 13.43 -17.85 -4.51
N ASN A 406 14.66 -17.74 -3.96
CA ASN A 406 15.80 -18.51 -4.41
C ASN A 406 15.66 -20.03 -4.20
N ARG A 407 14.88 -20.46 -3.22
CA ARG A 407 14.66 -21.88 -2.92
C ARG A 407 13.58 -22.53 -3.78
N VAL A 408 12.51 -21.79 -4.11
CA VAL A 408 11.33 -22.35 -4.81
C VAL A 408 11.13 -21.82 -6.23
N GLY A 409 11.77 -20.73 -6.62
CA GLY A 409 11.50 -19.99 -7.85
C GLY A 409 12.63 -19.95 -8.88
N ARG A 410 13.79 -20.57 -8.61
CA ARG A 410 14.93 -20.59 -9.53
C ARG A 410 14.52 -21.09 -10.93
N GLU A 411 14.90 -20.33 -11.95
CA GLU A 411 15.03 -20.91 -13.29
C GLU A 411 16.09 -22.01 -13.22
N PRO A 412 15.86 -23.20 -13.81
CA PRO A 412 16.94 -24.16 -13.94
C PRO A 412 18.05 -23.47 -14.73
N ASP A 413 19.25 -23.39 -14.14
CA ASP A 413 20.43 -22.89 -14.83
C ASP A 413 20.50 -23.62 -16.18
N LEU A 414 20.42 -22.86 -17.28
CA LEU A 414 20.70 -23.40 -18.60
C LEU A 414 22.19 -23.78 -18.60
N VAL A 415 22.45 -25.07 -18.36
CA VAL A 415 23.76 -25.71 -18.54
C VAL A 415 24.16 -25.66 -20.01
#